data_AF-D7U4Z7-F1
#
_entry.id   AF-D7U4Z7-F1
#
_cell.length_a   1.000
_cell.length_b   1.000
_cell.length_c   1.000
_cell.angle_alpha   90.00
_cell.angle_beta   90.00
_cell.angle_gamma   90.00
#
_symmetry.space_group_name_H-M   'P 1'
#
loop_
_entity.id
_entity.type
_entity.pdbx_description
1 polymer ?
#
loop_
_entity_poly.entity_id
_entity_poly.type
_entity_poly.pdbx_seq_one_letter_code
_entity_poly.pdbx_strand_id
1 'polypeptide(L)' 'MPKSTHPNLAELLERCWQQDPTLRPDFSEIIEILQQIAKEVGDEEDRPKVQSSSGFLSVLRRAITDHKENHDYSRDVKT' A
#
# COMPACT_ATOMS: atom_id res chain seq x y z
N MET A 1 -5.83 0.63 -26.76
CA MET A 1 -5.30 -0.06 -25.58
C MET A 1 -4.35 -1.18 -26.01
N PRO A 2 -3.19 -1.37 -25.36
CA PRO A 2 -2.33 -2.53 -25.60
C PRO A 2 -3.10 -3.84 -25.35
N LYS A 3 -2.83 -4.89 -26.16
CA LYS A 3 -3.56 -6.17 -26.06
C LYS A 3 -3.30 -6.95 -24.76
N SER A 4 -2.26 -6.57 -24.00
CA SER A 4 -1.84 -7.21 -22.76
C SER A 4 -2.36 -6.50 -21.50
N THR A 5 -3.21 -5.48 -21.64
CA THR A 5 -3.78 -4.78 -20.49
C THR A 5 -4.89 -5.62 -19.85
N HIS A 6 -4.88 -5.74 -18.53
CA HIS A 6 -5.95 -6.41 -17.78
C HIS A 6 -7.31 -5.77 -18.08
N PRO A 7 -8.38 -6.55 -18.37
CA PRO A 7 -9.66 -6.01 -18.81
C PRO A 7 -10.24 -4.97 -17.84
N ASN A 8 -10.21 -5.26 -16.53
CA ASN A 8 -10.71 -4.33 -15.50
C ASN A 8 -9.88 -3.04 -15.41
N LEU A 9 -8.58 -3.10 -15.74
CA LEU A 9 -7.74 -1.91 -15.81
C LEU A 9 -8.07 -1.07 -17.04
N ALA A 10 -8.38 -1.72 -18.17
CA ALA A 10 -8.80 -1.01 -19.37
C ALA A 10 -10.12 -0.28 -19.16
N GLU A 11 -11.10 -0.93 -18.54
CA GLU A 11 -12.38 -0.34 -18.18
C GLU A 11 -12.23 0.86 -17.23
N LEU A 12 -11.39 0.73 -16.18
CA LEU A 12 -11.10 1.84 -15.27
C LEU A 12 -10.52 3.04 -16.02
N LEU A 13 -9.58 2.82 -16.94
CA LEU A 13 -8.98 3.89 -17.74
C LEU A 13 -10.00 4.58 -18.65
N GLU A 14 -10.92 3.83 -19.24
CA GLU A 14 -12.02 4.38 -20.04
C GLU A 14 -12.97 5.24 -19.20
N ARG A 15 -13.27 4.83 -17.97
CA ARG A 15 -14.09 5.62 -17.02
C ARG A 15 -13.35 6.89 -16.57
N CYS A 16 -12.05 6.83 -16.30
CA CYS A 16 -11.24 8.00 -15.94
C CYS A 16 -11.11 9.03 -17.08
N TRP A 17 -11.17 8.58 -18.34
CA TRP A 17 -11.06 9.43 -19.53
C TRP A 17 -12.41 9.87 -20.13
N GLN A 18 -13.51 9.75 -19.39
CA GLN A 18 -14.80 10.26 -19.87
C GLN A 18 -14.75 11.77 -20.16
N GLN A 19 -15.35 12.19 -21.28
CA GLN A 19 -15.42 13.62 -21.62
C GLN A 19 -16.26 14.38 -20.59
N ASP A 20 -17.35 13.76 -20.14
CA ASP A 20 -18.18 14.27 -19.06
C ASP A 20 -17.48 14.07 -17.70
N PRO A 21 -17.14 15.14 -16.96
CA PRO A 21 -16.50 15.02 -15.65
C PRO A 21 -17.36 14.32 -14.60
N THR A 22 -18.69 14.34 -14.74
CA THR A 22 -19.62 13.75 -13.77
C THR A 22 -19.68 12.23 -13.85
N LEU A 23 -19.22 11.65 -14.96
CA LEU A 23 -19.14 10.21 -15.17
C LEU A 23 -17.78 9.61 -14.75
N ARG A 24 -16.80 10.47 -14.44
CA ARG A 24 -15.50 10.02 -13.98
C ARG A 24 -15.61 9.52 -12.54
N PRO A 25 -14.94 8.41 -12.19
CA PRO A 25 -14.88 7.95 -10.82
C PRO A 25 -14.12 8.98 -9.97
N ASP A 26 -14.51 9.11 -8.71
CA ASP A 26 -13.72 9.89 -7.77
C ASP A 26 -12.42 9.15 -7.39
N PHE A 27 -11.52 9.85 -6.71
CA PHE A 27 -10.22 9.28 -6.39
C PHE A 27 -10.32 8.07 -5.45
N SER A 28 -11.31 8.02 -4.56
CA SER A 28 -11.50 6.89 -3.65
C SER A 28 -11.96 5.65 -4.41
N GLU A 29 -12.93 5.81 -5.32
CA GLU A 29 -13.40 4.73 -6.20
C GLU A 29 -12.27 4.17 -7.07
N ILE A 30 -11.41 5.04 -7.62
CA ILE A 30 -10.23 4.62 -8.38
C ILE A 30 -9.32 3.72 -7.54
N ILE A 31 -9.04 4.09 -6.28
CA ILE A 31 -8.17 3.31 -5.40
C ILE A 31 -8.78 1.94 -5.07
N GLU A 32 -10.08 1.89 -4.80
CA GLU A 32 -10.79 0.63 -4.52
C GLU A 32 -10.71 -0.34 -5.71
N ILE A 33 -10.99 0.16 -6.92
CA ILE A 33 -10.91 -0.65 -8.15
C ILE A 33 -9.47 -1.13 -8.39
N LEU A 34 -8.47 -0.26 -8.22
CA LEU A 34 -7.07 -0.65 -8.37
C LEU A 34 -6.63 -1.72 -7.36
N GLN A 35 -7.10 -1.64 -6.11
CA GLN A 35 -6.83 -2.68 -5.10
C GLN A 35 -7.46 -4.02 -5.47
N GLN A 36 -8.68 -4.00 -6.03
CA GLN A 36 -9.34 -5.20 -6.50
C GLN A 36 -8.55 -5.86 -7.65
N ILE A 37 -8.14 -5.07 -8.66
CA ILE A 37 -7.31 -5.55 -9.78
C ILE A 37 -5.99 -6.14 -9.27
N ALA A 38 -5.34 -5.46 -8.32
CA ALA A 38 -4.08 -5.94 -7.74
C ALA A 38 -4.24 -7.26 -6.99
N LYS A 39 -5.39 -7.49 -6.36
CA LYS A 39 -5.72 -8.76 -5.72
C LYS A 39 -5.95 -9.87 -6.75
N GLU A 40 -6.73 -9.60 -7.80
CA GLU A 40 -7.03 -10.57 -8.87
C GLU A 40 -5.78 -11.04 -9.62
N VAL A 41 -4.77 -10.16 -9.77
CA VAL A 41 -3.47 -10.50 -10.39
C VAL A 41 -2.48 -11.13 -9.40
N GLY A 42 -2.72 -10.97 -8.09
CA GLY A 42 -1.81 -11.36 -7.01
C GLY A 42 -2.04 -12.73 -6.39
N ASP A 43 -2.99 -13.52 -6.88
CA ASP A 43 -3.35 -14.85 -6.33
C ASP A 43 -2.42 -16.00 -6.82
N GLU A 44 -1.15 -15.71 -7.08
CA GLU A 44 -0.09 -16.71 -7.24
C GLU A 44 1.06 -16.41 -6.23
N GLU A 45 1.02 -17.14 -5.11
CA GLU A 45 2.06 -17.32 -4.07
C GLU A 45 2.33 -16.21 -3.02
N ASP A 46 1.66 -16.38 -1.86
CA ASP A 46 2.23 -16.41 -0.50
C ASP A 46 3.17 -15.26 -0.08
N ARG A 47 2.72 -14.01 -0.20
CA ARG A 47 3.35 -12.87 0.49
C ARG A 47 2.59 -12.51 1.77
N PRO A 48 3.25 -12.47 2.94
CA PRO A 48 2.59 -12.14 4.20
C PRO A 48 2.04 -10.71 4.14
N LYS A 49 0.76 -10.59 4.47
CA LYS A 49 0.03 -9.33 4.57
C LYS A 49 0.71 -8.40 5.57
N VAL A 50 1.55 -7.49 5.08
CA VAL A 50 1.92 -6.31 5.87
C VAL A 50 0.84 -5.28 5.67
N GLN A 51 -0.01 -5.15 6.69
CA GLN A 51 -0.87 -4.00 6.84
C GLN A 51 -0.03 -2.71 6.79
N SER A 52 -0.59 -1.71 6.11
CA SER A 52 -0.37 -0.30 6.38
C SER A 52 0.92 0.36 5.84
N SER A 53 0.70 1.58 5.35
CA SER A 53 1.65 2.62 4.97
C SER A 53 2.35 2.48 3.62
N SER A 54 1.63 2.92 2.57
CA SER A 54 2.07 4.05 1.74
C SER A 54 3.51 4.50 2.03
N GLY A 55 4.45 4.11 1.16
CA GLY A 55 5.89 4.31 1.31
C GLY A 55 6.37 5.75 1.12
N PHE A 56 5.73 6.73 1.77
CA PHE A 56 6.08 8.16 1.67
C PHE A 56 6.62 8.78 2.97
N LEU A 57 6.72 8.04 4.10
CA LEU A 57 7.09 8.61 5.41
C LEU A 57 8.28 7.94 6.12
N SER A 58 9.20 7.33 5.37
CA SER A 58 10.36 6.63 5.96
C SER A 58 11.24 7.54 6.84
N VAL A 59 11.34 8.83 6.52
CA VAL A 59 12.10 9.82 7.30
C VAL A 59 11.40 10.15 8.63
N LEU A 60 10.07 10.06 8.70
CA LEU A 60 9.31 10.42 9.90
C LEU A 60 9.39 9.33 10.99
N ARG A 61 9.56 8.05 10.62
CA ARG A 61 9.63 6.95 11.59
C ARG A 61 10.88 6.99 12.47
N ARG A 62 12.01 7.53 11.98
CA ARG A 62 13.26 7.55 12.73
C ARG A 62 13.18 8.43 13.98
N ALA A 63 12.31 9.45 14.00
CA ALA A 63 12.10 10.31 15.17
C ALA A 63 11.18 9.69 16.24
N ILE A 64 10.36 8.69 15.90
CA ILE A 64 9.38 8.09 16.82
C ILE A 64 9.98 6.89 17.60
N THR A 65 11.10 6.33 17.11
CA THR A 65 11.62 5.05 17.63
C THR A 65 12.80 5.21 18.63
N ASP A 66 13.12 6.42 19.08
CA ASP A 66 14.33 6.68 19.87
C ASP A 66 14.08 6.84 21.39
N HIS A 67 13.15 6.06 21.96
CA HIS A 67 13.00 5.94 23.42
C HIS A 67 12.97 4.47 23.85
N LYS A 68 14.15 3.82 23.87
CA LYS A 68 14.43 2.77 24.85
C LYS A 68 15.93 2.69 25.14
N GLU A 69 16.39 3.69 25.88
CA GLU A 69 17.69 3.68 26.53
C GLU A 69 17.67 2.70 27.74
N ASN A 70 18.69 1.84 27.80
CA ASN A 70 19.37 1.27 28.97
C ASN A 70 18.55 0.86 30.21
N HIS A 71 18.28 -0.45 30.38
CA HIS A 71 18.39 -1.06 31.71
C HIS A 71 18.54 -2.59 31.66
N ASP A 72 19.56 -3.09 30.97
CA ASP A 72 20.04 -4.47 31.17
C ASP A 72 21.56 -4.49 31.25
N TYR A 73 22.08 -3.91 32.34
CA TYR A 73 23.45 -4.11 32.78
C TYR A 73 23.42 -4.47 34.26
N SER A 74 23.95 -5.64 34.57
CA SER A 74 24.48 -5.99 35.89
C SER A 74 23.48 -6.42 36.97
N ARG A 75 22.68 -7.47 36.69
CA ARG A 75 22.16 -8.36 37.75
C ARG A 75 23.08 -9.55 38.06
N ASP A 76 24.29 -9.63 37.47
CA ASP A 76 25.21 -10.76 37.69
C ASP A 76 26.69 -10.32 37.78
N VAL A 77 27.07 -9.68 38.90
CA VAL A 77 28.44 -9.75 39.48
C VAL A 77 28.32 -9.34 40.95
N LYS A 78 27.89 -10.25 41.82
CA LYS A 78 28.70 -11.24 42.55
C LYS A 78 28.82 -10.80 44.02
N THR A 79 28.30 -11.70 44.84
CA THR A 79 28.44 -11.90 46.28
C THR A 79 29.75 -11.42 46.89
#